data_AF-A0A8J8SAN8-F1
#
_entry.id   AF-A0A8J8SAN8-F1
#
_cell.length_a   1.000
_cell.length_b   1.000
_cell.length_c   1.000
_cell.angle_alpha   90.00
_cell.angle_beta   90.00
_cell.angle_gamma   90.00
#
_symmetry.space_group_name_H-M   'P 1'
#
loop_
_entity.id
_entity.type
_entity.pdbx_description
1 polymer ?
#
loop_
_entity_poly.entity_id
_entity_poly.type
_entity_poly.pdbx_seq_one_letter_code
_entity_poly.pdbx_strand_id
1 'polypeptide(L)'
;MMKKSIRLLLILVLTMPLFLFNTNNYAATGGEVVINEICWMGTTTSAYDEWIELYNNTNTNINLNGWTLNAVDGTPSINLTGTIPAKSYYLLERTDNTSVPNINADLIYTGSLENSSEILQLKDNNGNVIDSVNSWHAGNNGTKATMERINSNIGGTVSTNWNSSTLTYQCGYGTPKALNSNSSSGSGSWTPGNLEIHHINIGQGNATLIVGPTGRSMLVDVGESYWNSNADASVVGPYVESVLGTKYIDYVLITHFHCDHIGYIGYGGLWNLVEQQDFVIGQMIHRDYNNYLGQTSSTFRNWKTYLEGTGNNKLNPVIAVEGTNLIDLGSGVTVDIITCDGNGAILQGDFSNDAYPPSENDYSIGLKLSYGDFDEWIGGDLDGEFCTSNYGYSYHDIELSVAKEVGDVDVYLVNHHGSDHSSNATFVNQLDPEVSVVSVGDSNTYGHPRQCVMDLILATSDVYLTERGDINTNIGNGIVSGNVVIKTSDGINYTVNNNNYVATNPNRVDSDGDGYYNEVDPDDGDNTIMPHPKGGLDPLYQP
;
A
#
# COMPACT_ATOMS: atom_id res chain seq x y z
N MET A 1 -0.60 64.24 43.54
CA MET A 1 -1.83 63.40 43.50
C MET A 1 -1.68 62.39 42.36
N MET A 2 -1.22 61.17 42.66
CA MET A 2 -1.14 60.07 41.69
C MET A 2 -2.23 59.06 42.02
N LYS A 3 -3.27 58.96 41.20
CA LYS A 3 -4.29 57.91 41.29
C LYS A 3 -3.82 56.72 40.43
N LYS A 4 -3.55 55.60 41.09
CA LYS A 4 -3.33 54.28 40.44
C LYS A 4 -4.68 53.75 39.96
N SER A 5 -4.80 53.47 38.66
CA SER A 5 -5.93 52.77 38.08
C SER A 5 -5.70 51.26 38.19
N ILE A 6 -6.54 50.57 38.95
CA ILE A 6 -6.60 49.11 39.04
C ILE A 6 -7.46 48.63 37.87
N ARG A 7 -6.87 47.83 36.95
CA ARG A 7 -7.63 47.09 35.94
C ARG A 7 -8.06 45.76 36.54
N LEU A 8 -9.37 45.55 36.62
CA LEU A 8 -10.01 44.31 37.06
C LEU A 8 -9.93 43.30 35.91
N LEU A 9 -9.23 42.18 36.12
CA LEU A 9 -9.16 41.06 35.19
C LEU A 9 -10.39 40.17 35.41
N LEU A 10 -11.36 40.18 34.49
CA LEU A 10 -12.43 39.19 34.47
C LEU A 10 -11.85 37.86 33.96
N ILE A 11 -11.71 36.89 34.84
CA ILE A 11 -11.42 35.50 34.47
C ILE A 11 -12.76 34.85 34.07
N LEU A 12 -12.96 34.67 32.77
CA LEU A 12 -14.06 33.87 32.22
C LEU A 12 -13.69 32.39 32.40
N VAL A 13 -14.23 31.74 33.42
CA VAL A 13 -14.11 30.28 33.59
C VAL A 13 -15.02 29.62 32.55
N LEU A 14 -14.45 29.24 31.41
CA LEU A 14 -15.11 28.31 30.48
C LEU A 14 -15.22 26.95 31.21
N THR A 15 -16.43 26.59 31.60
CA THR A 15 -16.72 25.21 32.00
C THR A 15 -16.77 24.38 30.72
N MET A 16 -15.71 23.61 30.45
CA MET A 16 -15.80 22.55 29.43
C MET A 16 -16.87 21.56 29.90
N PRO A 17 -17.81 21.14 29.03
CA PRO A 17 -18.68 20.04 29.35
C PRO A 17 -17.82 18.79 29.52
N LEU A 18 -17.88 18.21 30.71
CA LEU A 18 -17.33 16.89 30.99
C LEU A 18 -18.11 15.91 30.11
N PHE A 19 -17.54 15.50 28.97
CA PHE A 19 -18.05 14.34 28.25
C PHE A 19 -17.78 13.13 29.14
N LEU A 20 -18.81 12.71 29.87
CA LEU A 20 -18.88 11.37 30.42
C LEU A 20 -18.86 10.42 29.23
N PHE A 21 -17.70 9.82 28.96
CA PHE A 21 -17.64 8.63 28.11
C PHE A 21 -18.51 7.57 28.79
N ASN A 22 -19.72 7.37 28.27
CA ASN A 22 -20.48 6.17 28.57
C ASN A 22 -19.67 5.01 27.98
N THR A 23 -18.86 4.35 28.82
CA THR A 23 -18.37 3.00 28.56
C THR A 23 -19.57 2.06 28.69
N ASN A 24 -20.51 2.13 27.75
CA ASN A 24 -21.47 1.06 27.60
C ASN A 24 -20.64 -0.16 27.19
N ASN A 25 -20.47 -1.08 28.14
CA ASN A 25 -19.81 -2.35 27.92
C ASN A 25 -20.58 -3.08 26.81
N TYR A 26 -20.02 -3.06 25.61
CA TYR A 26 -20.52 -3.85 24.51
C TYR A 26 -20.37 -5.33 24.89
N ALA A 27 -21.49 -6.02 25.09
CA ALA A 27 -21.51 -7.46 25.29
C ALA A 27 -21.51 -8.10 23.89
N ALA A 28 -20.36 -8.64 23.49
CA ALA A 28 -20.25 -9.25 22.17
C ALA A 28 -21.10 -10.51 22.07
N THR A 29 -21.61 -10.76 20.88
CA THR A 29 -22.31 -12.01 20.55
C THR A 29 -21.28 -13.07 20.15
N GLY A 30 -21.59 -14.35 20.40
CA GLY A 30 -20.74 -15.45 19.96
C GLY A 30 -20.45 -15.39 18.46
N GLY A 31 -19.19 -15.56 18.09
CA GLY A 31 -18.71 -15.49 16.71
C GLY A 31 -18.39 -14.09 16.18
N GLU A 32 -18.59 -13.01 16.94
CA GLU A 32 -18.18 -11.65 16.52
C GLU A 32 -16.66 -11.48 16.48
N VAL A 33 -15.96 -12.07 17.45
CA VAL A 33 -14.50 -12.27 17.40
C VAL A 33 -14.23 -13.76 17.50
N VAL A 34 -13.39 -14.29 16.62
CA VAL A 34 -13.06 -15.71 16.59
C VAL A 34 -11.56 -15.93 16.71
N ILE A 35 -11.18 -17.07 17.30
CA ILE A 35 -9.80 -17.57 17.25
C ILE A 35 -9.57 -18.06 15.82
N ASN A 36 -8.73 -17.34 15.08
CA ASN A 36 -8.61 -17.47 13.62
C ASN A 36 -7.47 -18.40 13.20
N GLU A 37 -6.30 -18.24 13.80
CA GLU A 37 -5.10 -18.99 13.47
C GLU A 37 -4.22 -19.21 14.71
N ILE A 38 -3.54 -20.37 14.78
CA ILE A 38 -2.74 -20.77 15.94
C ILE A 38 -1.44 -21.44 15.49
N CYS A 39 -0.31 -20.84 15.87
CA CYS A 39 1.03 -21.44 15.79
C CYS A 39 1.38 -22.10 17.13
N TRP A 40 0.90 -23.32 17.34
CA TRP A 40 1.10 -24.06 18.60
C TRP A 40 2.45 -24.79 18.69
N MET A 41 3.17 -24.92 17.56
CA MET A 41 4.38 -25.74 17.42
C MET A 41 5.69 -24.93 17.41
N GLY A 42 5.58 -23.61 17.50
CA GLY A 42 6.67 -22.67 17.20
C GLY A 42 7.00 -22.56 15.72
N THR A 43 8.03 -21.80 15.39
CA THR A 43 8.44 -21.49 14.01
C THR A 43 9.61 -22.36 13.56
N THR A 44 10.11 -22.11 12.34
CA THR A 44 11.41 -22.64 11.89
C THR A 44 12.59 -22.04 12.65
N THR A 45 12.40 -20.88 13.27
CA THR A 45 13.43 -20.17 14.04
C THR A 45 13.54 -20.73 15.46
N SER A 46 12.40 -20.93 16.14
CA SER A 46 12.38 -21.43 17.51
C SER A 46 11.07 -22.12 17.86
N ALA A 47 11.17 -23.19 18.65
CA ALA A 47 10.00 -23.90 19.18
C ALA A 47 9.25 -23.12 20.27
N TYR A 48 9.78 -21.98 20.73
CA TYR A 48 9.12 -21.08 21.67
C TYR A 48 8.29 -19.99 21.00
N ASP A 49 8.45 -19.85 19.68
CA ASP A 49 7.85 -18.77 18.88
C ASP A 49 6.39 -19.12 18.56
N GLU A 50 5.57 -19.17 19.60
CA GLU A 50 4.14 -19.42 19.50
C GLU A 50 3.37 -18.12 19.32
N TRP A 51 2.29 -18.18 18.55
CA TRP A 51 1.40 -17.04 18.36
C TRP A 51 -0.04 -17.50 18.13
N ILE A 52 -0.97 -16.61 18.45
CA ILE A 52 -2.41 -16.80 18.29
C ILE A 52 -2.98 -15.58 17.60
N GLU A 53 -3.88 -15.77 16.67
CA GLU A 53 -4.57 -14.68 16.00
C GLU A 53 -6.08 -14.72 16.27
N LEU A 54 -6.65 -13.55 16.49
CA LEU A 54 -8.09 -13.34 16.52
C LEU A 54 -8.55 -12.59 15.26
N TYR A 55 -9.77 -12.85 14.80
CA TYR A 55 -10.39 -12.12 13.70
C TYR A 55 -11.73 -11.51 14.11
N ASN A 56 -11.97 -10.25 13.71
CA ASN A 56 -13.24 -9.55 13.93
C ASN A 56 -14.17 -9.75 12.72
N ASN A 57 -15.22 -10.56 12.90
CA ASN A 57 -16.22 -10.83 11.87
C ASN A 57 -17.18 -9.66 11.60
N THR A 58 -17.16 -8.61 12.42
CA THR A 58 -18.13 -7.50 12.34
C THR A 58 -17.62 -6.36 11.45
N ASN A 59 -18.55 -5.48 11.05
CA ASN A 59 -18.24 -4.25 10.32
C ASN A 59 -17.93 -3.07 11.26
N THR A 60 -17.65 -3.33 12.53
CA THR A 60 -17.37 -2.31 13.54
C THR A 60 -16.16 -2.69 14.36
N ASN A 61 -15.41 -1.71 14.83
CA ASN A 61 -14.28 -1.95 15.73
C ASN A 61 -14.77 -2.55 17.06
N ILE A 62 -14.08 -3.57 17.57
CA ILE A 62 -14.40 -4.22 18.84
C ILE A 62 -13.32 -3.90 19.87
N ASN A 63 -13.73 -3.32 21.00
CA ASN A 63 -12.86 -3.04 22.13
C ASN A 63 -12.63 -4.32 22.95
N LEU A 64 -11.38 -4.74 23.08
CA LEU A 64 -10.98 -5.97 23.77
C LEU A 64 -10.60 -5.74 25.23
N ASN A 65 -10.65 -4.52 25.75
CA ASN A 65 -10.27 -4.24 27.13
C ASN A 65 -11.13 -5.05 28.13
N GLY A 66 -10.46 -5.86 28.93
CA GLY A 66 -11.08 -6.75 29.92
C GLY A 66 -11.55 -8.10 29.36
N TRP A 67 -11.41 -8.33 28.05
CA TRP A 67 -11.58 -9.66 27.47
C TRP A 67 -10.42 -10.56 27.87
N THR A 68 -10.63 -11.88 27.80
CA THR A 68 -9.58 -12.85 28.12
C THR A 68 -9.53 -13.98 27.10
N LEU A 69 -8.33 -14.49 26.84
CA LEU A 69 -8.11 -15.73 26.11
C LEU A 69 -7.36 -16.69 27.03
N ASN A 70 -8.01 -17.78 27.43
CA ASN A 70 -7.47 -18.68 28.42
C ASN A 70 -7.50 -20.13 27.95
N ALA A 71 -6.41 -20.85 28.20
CA ALA A 71 -6.42 -22.29 28.21
C ALA A 71 -7.13 -22.83 29.47
N VAL A 72 -7.81 -23.95 29.32
CA VAL A 72 -8.55 -24.60 30.41
C VAL A 72 -7.62 -25.18 31.49
N ASP A 73 -6.41 -25.56 31.11
CA ASP A 73 -5.39 -26.07 32.03
C ASP A 73 -4.72 -24.96 32.89
N GLY A 74 -4.98 -23.70 32.54
CA GLY A 74 -4.49 -22.50 33.21
C GLY A 74 -3.32 -21.79 32.52
N THR A 75 -2.77 -22.32 31.43
CA THR A 75 -1.70 -21.65 30.67
C THR A 75 -1.85 -21.85 29.15
N PRO A 76 -1.86 -20.80 28.32
CA PRO A 76 -1.76 -19.40 28.69
C PRO A 76 -3.06 -18.85 29.30
N SER A 77 -2.93 -17.82 30.14
CA SER A 77 -4.06 -17.01 30.62
C SER A 77 -3.79 -15.55 30.29
N ILE A 78 -4.51 -15.04 29.28
CA ILE A 78 -4.18 -13.79 28.60
C ILE A 78 -5.29 -12.78 28.86
N ASN A 79 -4.92 -11.59 29.34
CA ASN A 79 -5.82 -10.45 29.40
C ASN A 79 -5.63 -9.62 28.13
N LEU A 80 -6.68 -9.54 27.31
CA LEU A 80 -6.66 -8.77 26.07
C LEU A 80 -6.85 -7.28 26.35
N THR A 81 -6.27 -6.45 25.50
CA THR A 81 -6.39 -4.99 25.58
C THR A 81 -6.49 -4.38 24.19
N GLY A 82 -6.78 -3.07 24.11
CA GLY A 82 -6.84 -2.38 22.83
C GLY A 82 -8.12 -2.66 22.05
N THR A 83 -8.04 -2.64 20.72
CA THR A 83 -9.19 -2.73 19.82
C THR A 83 -8.81 -3.51 18.58
N ILE A 84 -9.68 -4.44 18.17
CA ILE A 84 -9.57 -5.10 16.87
C ILE A 84 -10.46 -4.33 15.86
N PRO A 85 -9.90 -3.75 14.80
CA PRO A 85 -10.71 -3.04 13.80
C PRO A 85 -11.73 -3.95 13.13
N ALA A 86 -12.76 -3.36 12.51
CA ALA A 86 -13.72 -4.09 11.69
C ALA A 86 -13.00 -4.93 10.63
N LYS A 87 -13.42 -6.19 10.45
CA LYS A 87 -12.87 -7.10 9.41
C LYS A 87 -11.34 -7.25 9.43
N SER A 88 -10.71 -7.07 10.58
CA SER A 88 -9.27 -7.10 10.75
C SER A 88 -8.86 -8.17 11.77
N TYR A 89 -7.54 -8.32 11.93
CA TYR A 89 -6.88 -9.34 12.75
C TYR A 89 -6.27 -8.73 14.01
N TYR A 90 -6.07 -9.56 15.03
CA TYR A 90 -5.37 -9.19 16.26
C TYR A 90 -4.37 -10.29 16.60
N LEU A 91 -3.09 -10.01 16.42
CA LEU A 91 -1.98 -10.94 16.57
C LEU A 91 -1.42 -10.91 18.00
N LEU A 92 -1.34 -12.08 18.61
CA LEU A 92 -0.72 -12.28 19.91
C LEU A 92 0.55 -13.09 19.75
N GLU A 93 1.69 -12.55 20.20
CA GLU A 93 2.96 -13.28 20.21
C GLU A 93 3.40 -13.64 21.62
N ARG A 94 3.99 -14.82 21.77
CA ARG A 94 4.49 -15.28 23.06
C ARG A 94 5.84 -14.64 23.36
N THR A 95 5.99 -14.17 24.59
CA THR A 95 7.21 -13.66 25.25
C THR A 95 7.85 -12.40 24.66
N ASP A 96 7.89 -12.26 23.34
CA ASP A 96 8.43 -11.11 22.63
C ASP A 96 7.74 -10.95 21.27
N ASN A 97 8.15 -9.92 20.52
CA ASN A 97 7.58 -9.54 19.23
C ASN A 97 8.47 -10.01 18.06
N THR A 98 9.01 -11.23 18.18
CA THR A 98 9.94 -11.80 17.19
C THR A 98 9.48 -13.14 16.62
N SER A 99 8.38 -13.68 17.13
CA SER A 99 7.77 -14.93 16.66
C SER A 99 7.22 -14.78 15.24
N VAL A 100 6.73 -13.59 14.89
CA VAL A 100 6.37 -13.22 13.52
C VAL A 100 7.25 -12.05 13.06
N PRO A 101 8.39 -12.31 12.41
CA PRO A 101 9.28 -11.26 11.94
C PRO A 101 8.56 -10.24 11.03
N ASN A 102 8.92 -8.96 11.18
CA ASN A 102 8.39 -7.81 10.42
C ASN A 102 6.90 -7.50 10.59
N ILE A 103 6.16 -8.28 11.39
CA ILE A 103 4.77 -8.00 11.74
C ILE A 103 4.71 -7.73 13.24
N ASN A 104 4.27 -6.55 13.62
CA ASN A 104 4.10 -6.24 15.03
C ASN A 104 2.87 -6.96 15.61
N ALA A 105 3.05 -7.68 16.70
CA ALA A 105 1.99 -8.18 17.54
C ALA A 105 1.18 -7.02 18.13
N ASP A 106 -0.13 -7.22 18.23
CA ASP A 106 -1.02 -6.31 18.95
C ASP A 106 -0.94 -6.54 20.47
N LEU A 107 -0.50 -7.74 20.89
CA LEU A 107 -0.27 -8.07 22.29
C LEU A 107 0.85 -9.10 22.48
N ILE A 108 1.73 -8.87 23.45
CA ILE A 108 2.68 -9.87 23.93
C ILE A 108 2.09 -10.61 25.12
N TYR A 109 2.08 -11.94 25.07
CA TYR A 109 1.57 -12.79 26.15
C TYR A 109 2.64 -13.72 26.73
N THR A 110 2.32 -14.39 27.84
CA THR A 110 3.18 -15.41 28.44
C THR A 110 2.36 -16.66 28.76
N GLY A 111 3.04 -17.79 28.95
CA GLY A 111 2.43 -19.11 29.04
C GLY A 111 2.54 -19.85 27.71
N SER A 112 2.82 -21.15 27.77
CA SER A 112 3.00 -22.00 26.59
C SER A 112 1.70 -22.63 26.14
N LEU A 113 1.59 -22.90 24.85
CA LEU A 113 0.63 -23.82 24.28
C LEU A 113 1.17 -25.26 24.34
N GLU A 114 0.33 -26.22 24.69
CA GLU A 114 0.71 -27.63 24.65
C GLU A 114 0.81 -28.14 23.20
N ASN A 115 1.91 -28.81 22.86
CA ASN A 115 2.14 -29.32 21.49
C ASN A 115 1.17 -30.44 21.06
N SER A 116 0.48 -31.07 22.01
CA SER A 116 -0.39 -32.22 21.73
C SER A 116 -1.84 -31.83 21.52
N SER A 117 -2.34 -30.85 22.29
CA SER A 117 -3.68 -30.27 22.20
C SER A 117 -3.84 -29.24 23.31
N GLU A 118 -4.64 -28.21 23.07
CA GLU A 118 -5.11 -27.26 24.08
C GLU A 118 -6.63 -27.05 23.95
N ILE A 119 -7.28 -26.58 25.02
CA ILE A 119 -8.64 -26.04 24.96
C ILE A 119 -8.58 -24.56 25.27
N LEU A 120 -8.80 -23.71 24.27
CA LEU A 120 -8.79 -22.25 24.41
C LEU A 120 -10.22 -21.69 24.45
N GLN A 121 -10.45 -20.73 25.34
CA GLN A 121 -11.70 -19.99 25.44
C GLN A 121 -11.44 -18.49 25.34
N LEU A 122 -12.04 -17.86 24.34
CA LEU A 122 -12.12 -16.40 24.22
C LEU A 122 -13.37 -15.92 24.95
N LYS A 123 -13.21 -15.00 25.90
CA LYS A 123 -14.30 -14.46 26.72
C LYS A 123 -14.34 -12.94 26.66
N ASP A 124 -15.55 -12.37 26.60
CA ASP A 124 -15.74 -10.93 26.71
C ASP A 124 -15.49 -10.40 28.14
N ASN A 125 -15.56 -9.08 28.29
CA ASN A 125 -15.38 -8.42 29.60
C ASN A 125 -16.48 -8.75 30.63
N ASN A 126 -17.56 -9.41 30.23
CA ASN A 126 -18.59 -9.92 31.14
C ASN A 126 -18.38 -11.40 31.48
N GLY A 127 -17.34 -12.04 30.92
CA GLY A 127 -17.05 -13.46 31.10
C GLY A 127 -17.84 -14.39 30.18
N ASN A 128 -18.60 -13.86 29.22
CA ASN A 128 -19.31 -14.68 28.23
C ASN A 128 -18.31 -15.29 27.26
N VAL A 129 -18.43 -16.58 26.95
CA VAL A 129 -17.61 -17.22 25.92
C VAL A 129 -18.07 -16.76 24.54
N ILE A 130 -17.15 -16.15 23.80
CA ILE A 130 -17.39 -15.63 22.45
C ILE A 130 -16.99 -16.65 21.39
N ASP A 131 -15.88 -17.37 21.62
CA ASP A 131 -15.42 -18.46 20.76
C ASP A 131 -14.56 -19.45 21.55
N SER A 132 -14.35 -20.65 21.01
CA SER A 132 -13.53 -21.67 21.64
C SER A 132 -12.91 -22.64 20.64
N VAL A 133 -11.72 -23.12 20.97
CA VAL A 133 -11.04 -24.25 20.31
C VAL A 133 -10.94 -25.38 21.31
N ASN A 134 -11.28 -26.61 20.91
CA ASN A 134 -11.35 -27.77 21.80
C ASN A 134 -10.23 -28.80 21.57
N SER A 135 -9.45 -28.68 20.49
CA SER A 135 -8.25 -29.46 20.23
C SER A 135 -7.48 -28.89 19.04
N TRP A 136 -6.27 -29.38 18.79
CA TRP A 136 -5.55 -29.14 17.53
C TRP A 136 -6.09 -30.05 16.43
N HIS A 137 -7.04 -29.53 15.66
CA HIS A 137 -7.64 -30.25 14.52
C HIS A 137 -6.79 -30.20 13.26
N ALA A 138 -5.79 -29.31 13.22
CA ALA A 138 -4.85 -29.17 12.13
C ALA A 138 -3.52 -28.56 12.62
N GLY A 139 -2.67 -28.16 11.68
CA GLY A 139 -1.31 -27.72 11.93
C GLY A 139 -0.31 -28.87 11.90
N ASN A 140 0.94 -28.57 11.61
CA ASN A 140 1.98 -29.56 11.43
C ASN A 140 3.33 -29.07 11.97
N ASN A 141 3.84 -29.75 13.00
CA ASN A 141 5.13 -29.43 13.62
C ASN A 141 6.34 -29.73 12.70
N GLY A 142 6.23 -30.71 11.81
CA GLY A 142 7.30 -31.05 10.88
C GLY A 142 7.53 -29.97 9.83
N THR A 143 6.45 -29.43 9.26
CA THR A 143 6.52 -28.33 8.27
C THR A 143 6.44 -26.94 8.89
N LYS A 144 6.13 -26.84 10.20
CA LYS A 144 5.81 -25.57 10.88
C LYS A 144 4.62 -24.86 10.26
N ALA A 145 3.58 -25.62 9.91
CA ALA A 145 2.32 -25.08 9.41
C ALA A 145 1.34 -24.84 10.54
N THR A 146 0.90 -23.60 10.70
CA THR A 146 -0.13 -23.22 11.68
C THR A 146 -1.45 -23.94 11.43
N MET A 147 -2.30 -23.93 12.46
CA MET A 147 -3.69 -24.34 12.38
C MET A 147 -4.56 -23.11 12.10
N GLU A 148 -5.20 -23.07 10.94
CA GLU A 148 -6.00 -21.93 10.47
C GLU A 148 -7.48 -22.32 10.29
N ARG A 149 -8.39 -21.36 10.51
CA ARG A 149 -9.84 -21.55 10.37
C ARG A 149 -10.29 -21.38 8.92
N ILE A 150 -11.12 -22.29 8.43
CA ILE A 150 -11.65 -22.28 7.05
C ILE A 150 -12.80 -21.28 6.88
N ASN A 151 -13.72 -21.21 7.84
CA ASN A 151 -14.84 -20.28 7.79
C ASN A 151 -15.01 -19.62 9.15
N SER A 152 -14.77 -18.32 9.20
CA SER A 152 -14.87 -17.51 10.42
C SER A 152 -16.30 -17.45 11.00
N ASN A 153 -17.34 -17.74 10.21
CA ASN A 153 -18.73 -17.79 10.69
C ASN A 153 -19.11 -19.17 11.27
N ILE A 154 -18.22 -20.15 11.20
CA ILE A 154 -18.40 -21.47 11.80
C ILE A 154 -17.56 -21.54 13.08
N GLY A 155 -18.15 -22.08 14.16
CA GLY A 155 -17.53 -22.11 15.49
C GLY A 155 -16.27 -22.98 15.56
N GLY A 156 -15.32 -22.59 16.42
CA GLY A 156 -13.98 -23.20 16.49
C GLY A 156 -13.93 -24.63 17.02
N THR A 157 -15.04 -25.14 17.52
CA THR A 157 -15.15 -26.53 18.00
C THR A 157 -15.50 -27.54 16.90
N VAL A 158 -15.80 -27.06 15.69
CA VAL A 158 -16.08 -27.89 14.51
C VAL A 158 -14.76 -28.33 13.88
N SER A 159 -14.40 -29.61 14.02
CA SER A 159 -13.09 -30.12 13.57
C SER A 159 -12.85 -29.98 12.06
N THR A 160 -13.90 -30.07 11.24
CA THR A 160 -13.80 -29.90 9.78
C THR A 160 -13.65 -28.45 9.33
N ASN A 161 -13.67 -27.49 10.25
CA ASN A 161 -13.53 -26.07 9.96
C ASN A 161 -12.09 -25.57 10.14
N TRP A 162 -11.12 -26.49 10.21
CA TRP A 162 -9.71 -26.18 10.42
C TRP A 162 -8.87 -26.86 9.35
N ASN A 163 -7.83 -26.17 8.89
CA ASN A 163 -6.82 -26.73 8.01
C ASN A 163 -5.41 -26.35 8.48
N SER A 164 -4.40 -27.04 7.95
CA SER A 164 -3.01 -26.60 8.11
C SER A 164 -2.75 -25.54 7.05
N SER A 165 -2.10 -24.43 7.41
CA SER A 165 -1.82 -23.38 6.44
C SER A 165 -0.94 -23.90 5.30
N THR A 166 -1.26 -23.46 4.09
CA THR A 166 -0.50 -23.79 2.87
C THR A 166 0.29 -22.61 2.33
N LEU A 167 0.08 -21.41 2.88
CA LEU A 167 0.82 -20.21 2.50
C LEU A 167 2.02 -20.02 3.42
N THR A 168 3.10 -19.49 2.86
CA THR A 168 4.36 -19.29 3.58
C THR A 168 4.50 -17.87 4.10
N TYR A 169 5.13 -17.74 5.25
CA TYR A 169 5.69 -16.50 5.75
C TYR A 169 7.13 -16.74 6.20
N GLN A 170 7.86 -15.70 6.63
CA GLN A 170 9.32 -15.76 6.79
C GLN A 170 9.83 -16.95 7.63
N CYS A 171 9.08 -17.40 8.64
CA CYS A 171 9.52 -18.45 9.57
C CYS A 171 8.55 -19.65 9.68
N GLY A 172 7.75 -19.93 8.65
CA GLY A 172 6.88 -21.12 8.62
C GLY A 172 5.79 -21.05 7.55
N TYR A 173 4.75 -21.86 7.74
CA TYR A 173 3.51 -21.73 6.97
C TYR A 173 2.42 -21.15 7.87
N GLY A 174 1.80 -20.07 7.42
CA GLY A 174 0.83 -19.30 8.17
C GLY A 174 0.51 -17.98 7.48
N THR A 175 -0.54 -17.34 7.95
CA THR A 175 -1.09 -16.09 7.38
C THR A 175 -1.29 -15.00 8.44
N PRO A 176 -0.26 -14.69 9.25
CA PRO A 176 -0.40 -13.69 10.30
C PRO A 176 -0.80 -12.33 9.73
N LYS A 177 -1.84 -11.74 10.33
CA LYS A 177 -2.57 -10.53 9.94
C LYS A 177 -3.13 -10.56 8.51
N ALA A 178 -3.38 -11.74 7.95
CA ALA A 178 -3.83 -11.91 6.59
C ALA A 178 -4.95 -12.96 6.49
N LEU A 179 -5.55 -13.08 5.30
CA LEU A 179 -6.61 -14.06 5.06
C LEU A 179 -6.03 -15.49 5.07
N ASN A 180 -6.65 -16.38 5.85
CA ASN A 180 -6.27 -17.79 5.90
C ASN A 180 -6.23 -18.44 4.52
N SER A 181 -5.25 -19.31 4.29
CA SER A 181 -4.96 -19.89 2.98
C SER A 181 -6.12 -20.69 2.36
N ASN A 182 -7.03 -21.20 3.20
CA ASN A 182 -8.24 -21.90 2.77
C ASN A 182 -9.53 -21.22 3.23
N SER A 183 -9.54 -19.89 3.41
CA SER A 183 -10.74 -19.18 3.85
C SER A 183 -11.87 -19.28 2.82
N SER A 184 -13.08 -19.56 3.31
CA SER A 184 -14.35 -19.54 2.57
C SER A 184 -15.26 -18.37 3.01
N SER A 185 -14.82 -17.58 3.98
CA SER A 185 -15.50 -16.36 4.42
C SER A 185 -14.94 -15.17 3.65
N GLY A 186 -15.79 -14.44 2.92
CA GLY A 186 -15.38 -13.22 2.22
C GLY A 186 -14.34 -13.47 1.13
N SER A 187 -14.52 -14.50 0.30
CA SER A 187 -13.61 -14.75 -0.82
C SER A 187 -13.82 -13.72 -1.92
N GLY A 188 -12.96 -12.70 -1.94
CA GLY A 188 -12.80 -11.86 -3.12
C GLY A 188 -12.28 -12.66 -4.32
N SER A 189 -12.06 -11.99 -5.43
CA SER A 189 -11.59 -12.63 -6.68
C SER A 189 -10.08 -12.91 -6.73
N TRP A 190 -9.30 -12.41 -5.76
CA TRP A 190 -7.88 -12.72 -5.62
C TRP A 190 -7.64 -14.22 -5.36
N THR A 191 -6.55 -14.75 -5.91
CA THR A 191 -6.16 -16.16 -5.77
C THR A 191 -5.04 -16.34 -4.73
N PRO A 192 -5.27 -17.06 -3.62
CA PRO A 192 -4.22 -17.39 -2.66
C PRO A 192 -2.97 -18.01 -3.30
N GLY A 193 -1.80 -17.53 -2.90
CA GLY A 193 -0.52 -17.96 -3.44
C GLY A 193 -0.05 -17.16 -4.67
N ASN A 194 -0.88 -16.26 -5.20
CA ASN A 194 -0.48 -15.38 -6.29
C ASN A 194 -0.23 -13.97 -5.78
N LEU A 195 0.79 -13.33 -6.35
CA LEU A 195 0.84 -11.89 -6.46
C LEU A 195 -0.15 -11.46 -7.56
N GLU A 196 -1.07 -10.56 -7.24
CA GLU A 196 -1.94 -9.89 -8.22
C GLU A 196 -1.79 -8.37 -8.09
N ILE A 197 -1.55 -7.69 -9.21
CA ILE A 197 -1.43 -6.23 -9.30
C ILE A 197 -2.51 -5.74 -10.25
N HIS A 198 -3.37 -4.85 -9.78
CA HIS A 198 -4.52 -4.36 -10.51
C HIS A 198 -4.38 -2.85 -10.69
N HIS A 199 -3.94 -2.41 -11.86
CA HIS A 199 -4.08 -1.02 -12.26
C HIS A 199 -5.54 -0.78 -12.64
N ILE A 200 -6.25 -0.09 -11.76
CA ILE A 200 -7.71 0.08 -11.86
C ILE A 200 -7.99 1.19 -12.86
N ASN A 201 -8.85 0.93 -13.84
CA ASN A 201 -9.35 1.99 -14.69
C ASN A 201 -10.32 2.88 -13.91
N ILE A 202 -9.87 4.08 -13.62
CA ILE A 202 -10.63 5.13 -12.95
C ILE A 202 -10.74 6.39 -13.80
N GLY A 203 -10.38 6.33 -15.09
CA GLY A 203 -10.21 7.52 -15.91
C GLY A 203 -8.87 8.21 -15.65
N GLN A 204 -8.87 9.53 -15.48
CA GLN A 204 -7.64 10.31 -15.30
C GLN A 204 -7.21 10.28 -13.82
N GLY A 205 -6.15 9.54 -13.53
CA GLY A 205 -5.58 9.42 -12.19
C GLY A 205 -4.94 8.07 -12.00
N ASN A 206 -4.52 7.77 -10.77
CA ASN A 206 -3.92 6.48 -10.44
C ASN A 206 -4.67 5.80 -9.30
N ALA A 207 -4.83 4.49 -9.43
CA ALA A 207 -5.23 3.58 -8.35
C ALA A 207 -4.74 2.17 -8.70
N THR A 208 -3.78 1.67 -7.94
CA THR A 208 -3.20 0.33 -8.13
C THR A 208 -3.37 -0.51 -6.88
N LEU A 209 -4.16 -1.57 -6.96
CA LEU A 209 -4.28 -2.55 -5.87
C LEU A 209 -3.25 -3.67 -6.08
N ILE A 210 -2.38 -3.86 -5.10
CA ILE A 210 -1.41 -4.94 -5.04
C ILE A 210 -1.85 -5.90 -3.94
N VAL A 211 -1.95 -7.19 -4.27
CA VAL A 211 -2.30 -8.24 -3.31
C VAL A 211 -1.21 -9.30 -3.36
N GLY A 212 -0.43 -9.41 -2.29
CA GLY A 212 0.64 -10.40 -2.18
C GLY A 212 0.09 -11.82 -2.01
N PRO A 213 0.93 -12.86 -2.16
CA PRO A 213 0.52 -14.26 -2.09
C PRO A 213 -0.18 -14.68 -0.78
N THR A 214 0.02 -13.92 0.30
CA THR A 214 -0.63 -14.15 1.60
C THR A 214 -1.99 -13.47 1.73
N GLY A 215 -2.36 -12.61 0.78
CA GLY A 215 -3.57 -11.78 0.85
C GLY A 215 -3.33 -10.43 1.53
N ARG A 216 -2.10 -10.15 2.01
CA ARG A 216 -1.73 -8.81 2.45
C ARG A 216 -1.76 -7.86 1.26
N SER A 217 -2.35 -6.69 1.48
CA SER A 217 -2.75 -5.81 0.39
C SER A 217 -2.23 -4.40 0.56
N MET A 218 -1.88 -3.78 -0.57
CA MET A 218 -1.48 -2.40 -0.67
C MET A 218 -2.27 -1.71 -1.76
N LEU A 219 -2.81 -0.52 -1.48
CA LEU A 219 -3.43 0.33 -2.49
C LEU A 219 -2.54 1.55 -2.69
N VAL A 220 -1.98 1.70 -3.90
CA VAL A 220 -1.15 2.83 -4.32
C VAL A 220 -2.04 3.81 -5.07
N ASP A 221 -2.22 5.00 -4.50
CA ASP A 221 -3.15 6.03 -4.97
C ASP A 221 -4.61 5.54 -5.12
N VAL A 222 -5.53 6.47 -5.32
CA VAL A 222 -6.98 6.24 -5.18
C VAL A 222 -7.86 7.17 -6.03
N GLY A 223 -7.32 7.85 -7.05
CA GLY A 223 -8.04 8.89 -7.79
C GLY A 223 -8.18 10.18 -6.99
N GLU A 224 -8.72 11.28 -7.53
CA GLU A 224 -9.91 11.47 -8.36
C GLU A 224 -9.69 12.47 -9.52
N SER A 225 -10.20 12.12 -10.71
CA SER A 225 -10.16 12.87 -11.97
C SER A 225 -10.72 14.30 -11.90
N TYR A 226 -11.59 14.58 -10.93
CA TYR A 226 -12.28 15.86 -10.80
C TYR A 226 -12.36 16.35 -9.36
N TRP A 227 -12.18 17.66 -9.20
CA TRP A 227 -12.39 18.34 -7.93
C TRP A 227 -13.84 18.21 -7.45
N ASN A 228 -14.01 17.99 -6.14
CA ASN A 228 -15.33 17.83 -5.51
C ASN A 228 -16.17 16.66 -6.09
N SER A 229 -15.52 15.64 -6.63
CA SER A 229 -16.13 14.42 -7.16
C SER A 229 -15.84 13.22 -6.23
N ASN A 230 -16.58 12.15 -6.44
CA ASN A 230 -16.35 10.83 -5.85
C ASN A 230 -16.54 9.70 -6.90
N ALA A 231 -16.45 10.04 -8.19
CA ALA A 231 -16.71 9.13 -9.28
C ALA A 231 -15.68 7.99 -9.27
N ASP A 232 -14.41 8.31 -9.12
CA ASP A 232 -13.31 7.36 -9.12
C ASP A 232 -13.34 6.55 -7.82
N ALA A 233 -13.57 7.18 -6.67
CA ALA A 233 -13.76 6.44 -5.41
C ALA A 233 -14.94 5.46 -5.45
N SER A 234 -16.00 5.78 -6.22
CA SER A 234 -17.16 4.89 -6.43
C SER A 234 -16.84 3.71 -7.36
N VAL A 235 -15.69 3.72 -8.03
CA VAL A 235 -15.13 2.60 -8.79
C VAL A 235 -14.11 1.83 -7.94
N VAL A 236 -13.14 2.55 -7.35
CA VAL A 236 -12.02 1.96 -6.58
C VAL A 236 -12.54 1.11 -5.42
N GLY A 237 -13.38 1.66 -4.53
CA GLY A 237 -13.80 0.95 -3.33
C GLY A 237 -14.55 -0.37 -3.63
N PRO A 238 -15.62 -0.37 -4.44
CA PRO A 238 -16.30 -1.61 -4.81
C PRO A 238 -15.40 -2.61 -5.54
N TYR A 239 -14.46 -2.14 -6.36
CA TYR A 239 -13.50 -3.02 -7.04
C TYR A 239 -12.55 -3.67 -6.04
N VAL A 240 -11.93 -2.89 -5.15
CA VAL A 240 -11.03 -3.39 -4.10
C VAL A 240 -11.74 -4.39 -3.20
N GLU A 241 -12.95 -4.07 -2.73
CA GLU A 241 -13.77 -5.01 -1.93
C GLU A 241 -14.08 -6.29 -2.72
N SER A 242 -14.29 -6.21 -4.03
CA SER A 242 -14.53 -7.40 -4.86
C SER A 242 -13.29 -8.27 -5.07
N VAL A 243 -12.08 -7.69 -5.02
CA VAL A 243 -10.82 -8.42 -5.14
C VAL A 243 -10.39 -9.02 -3.81
N LEU A 244 -10.44 -8.25 -2.73
CA LEU A 244 -10.03 -8.69 -1.40
C LEU A 244 -11.12 -9.49 -0.66
N GLY A 245 -12.39 -9.24 -0.99
CA GLY A 245 -13.54 -9.77 -0.24
C GLY A 245 -13.70 -9.19 1.17
N THR A 246 -12.94 -8.13 1.47
CA THR A 246 -12.96 -7.36 2.70
C THR A 246 -12.74 -5.88 2.38
N LYS A 247 -13.08 -5.01 3.34
CA LYS A 247 -12.80 -3.57 3.30
C LYS A 247 -11.58 -3.17 4.14
N TYR A 248 -10.82 -4.16 4.60
CA TYR A 248 -9.54 -3.95 5.25
C TYR A 248 -8.43 -3.95 4.20
N ILE A 249 -7.58 -2.93 4.23
CA ILE A 249 -6.38 -2.83 3.40
C ILE A 249 -5.20 -2.65 4.35
N ASP A 250 -4.16 -3.48 4.24
CA ASP A 250 -3.00 -3.42 5.14
C ASP A 250 -2.29 -2.08 4.99
N TYR A 251 -2.04 -1.68 3.73
CA TYR A 251 -1.29 -0.48 3.39
C TYR A 251 -2.05 0.38 2.37
N VAL A 252 -2.09 1.69 2.58
CA VAL A 252 -2.40 2.65 1.50
C VAL A 252 -1.19 3.55 1.33
N LEU A 253 -0.59 3.58 0.15
CA LEU A 253 0.47 4.52 -0.17
C LEU A 253 -0.09 5.60 -1.07
N ILE A 254 0.18 6.85 -0.72
CA ILE A 254 -0.12 7.99 -1.57
C ILE A 254 1.20 8.53 -2.11
N THR A 255 1.36 8.48 -3.44
CA THR A 255 2.59 8.92 -4.10
C THR A 255 2.83 10.41 -3.84
N HIS A 256 1.82 11.25 -4.10
CA HIS A 256 1.84 12.68 -3.84
C HIS A 256 0.42 13.25 -3.66
N PHE A 257 0.32 14.55 -3.37
CA PHE A 257 -0.93 15.16 -2.92
C PHE A 257 -1.79 15.82 -4.02
N HIS A 258 -1.60 15.46 -5.30
CA HIS A 258 -2.53 15.89 -6.34
C HIS A 258 -3.86 15.16 -6.29
N CYS A 259 -4.88 15.83 -6.82
CA CYS A 259 -6.27 15.40 -6.67
C CYS A 259 -6.49 14.01 -7.25
N ASP A 260 -5.91 13.71 -8.41
CA ASP A 260 -6.01 12.48 -9.18
C ASP A 260 -5.21 11.29 -8.60
N HIS A 261 -4.56 11.51 -7.45
CA HIS A 261 -3.83 10.49 -6.70
C HIS A 261 -4.45 10.25 -5.32
N ILE A 262 -4.57 11.30 -4.49
CA ILE A 262 -5.10 11.16 -3.11
C ILE A 262 -6.61 11.43 -3.01
N GLY A 263 -7.15 12.19 -3.94
CA GLY A 263 -8.54 12.64 -3.98
C GLY A 263 -8.78 13.92 -3.21
N TYR A 264 -10.04 14.22 -2.94
CA TYR A 264 -10.44 15.48 -2.34
C TYR A 264 -11.28 15.27 -1.07
N ILE A 265 -10.76 15.74 0.07
CA ILE A 265 -11.43 15.70 1.38
C ILE A 265 -12.87 16.21 1.28
N GLY A 266 -13.80 15.44 1.83
CA GLY A 266 -15.23 15.74 1.85
C GLY A 266 -16.01 15.21 0.64
N TYR A 267 -15.33 14.66 -0.37
CA TYR A 267 -15.95 14.19 -1.60
C TYR A 267 -15.43 12.81 -2.01
N GLY A 268 -14.17 12.69 -2.46
CA GLY A 268 -13.63 11.53 -3.18
C GLY A 268 -12.31 10.98 -2.63
N GLY A 269 -11.65 10.13 -3.44
CA GLY A 269 -10.43 9.37 -3.12
C GLY A 269 -10.41 8.74 -1.74
N LEU A 270 -9.26 8.80 -1.06
CA LEU A 270 -9.01 8.06 0.19
C LEU A 270 -10.00 8.47 1.29
N TRP A 271 -10.40 9.74 1.31
CA TRP A 271 -11.39 10.23 2.26
C TRP A 271 -12.73 9.53 2.09
N ASN A 272 -13.19 9.34 0.85
CA ASN A 272 -14.47 8.68 0.58
C ASN A 272 -14.43 7.20 0.97
N LEU A 273 -13.34 6.51 0.64
CA LEU A 273 -13.14 5.11 1.03
C LEU A 273 -13.30 4.94 2.55
N VAL A 274 -12.62 5.76 3.34
CA VAL A 274 -12.59 5.65 4.80
C VAL A 274 -13.85 6.19 5.47
N GLU A 275 -14.36 7.34 5.01
CA GLU A 275 -15.43 8.06 5.72
C GLU A 275 -16.83 7.73 5.21
N GLN A 276 -16.96 7.24 3.97
CA GLN A 276 -18.25 6.97 3.34
C GLN A 276 -18.44 5.51 2.95
N GLN A 277 -17.35 4.78 2.69
CA GLN A 277 -17.41 3.38 2.27
C GLN A 277 -16.94 2.39 3.33
N ASP A 278 -16.62 2.87 4.53
CA ASP A 278 -16.23 2.05 5.70
C ASP A 278 -14.96 1.21 5.50
N PHE A 279 -14.03 1.66 4.64
CA PHE A 279 -12.72 1.04 4.55
C PHE A 279 -11.89 1.29 5.81
N VAL A 280 -11.17 0.26 6.23
CA VAL A 280 -10.23 0.30 7.34
C VAL A 280 -8.82 0.17 6.78
N ILE A 281 -7.98 1.15 7.06
CA ILE A 281 -6.59 1.18 6.58
C ILE A 281 -5.68 0.83 7.75
N GLY A 282 -4.83 -0.19 7.58
CA GLY A 282 -3.85 -0.59 8.59
C GLY A 282 -2.78 0.47 8.81
N GLN A 283 -2.17 0.93 7.72
CA GLN A 283 -1.18 2.01 7.71
C GLN A 283 -1.25 2.80 6.42
N MET A 284 -1.34 4.13 6.53
CA MET A 284 -1.15 5.04 5.41
C MET A 284 0.33 5.43 5.33
N ILE A 285 0.93 5.30 4.16
CA ILE A 285 2.29 5.73 3.86
C ILE A 285 2.19 6.93 2.93
N HIS A 286 2.88 8.01 3.26
CA HIS A 286 2.86 9.24 2.47
C HIS A 286 4.16 10.01 2.63
N ARG A 287 4.38 11.02 1.78
CA ARG A 287 5.56 11.88 1.83
C ARG A 287 5.46 12.98 2.92
N ASP A 288 6.56 13.58 3.37
CA ASP A 288 6.58 14.47 4.54
C ASP A 288 5.93 15.85 4.29
N TYR A 289 4.75 16.08 4.87
CA TYR A 289 4.06 17.38 4.78
C TYR A 289 4.55 18.44 5.78
N ASN A 290 5.39 18.07 6.75
CA ASN A 290 5.92 18.98 7.77
C ASN A 290 7.14 19.75 7.29
N ASN A 291 7.96 19.11 6.44
CA ASN A 291 9.14 19.71 5.83
C ASN A 291 8.92 20.09 4.36
N TYR A 292 7.67 20.35 3.99
CA TYR A 292 7.31 20.64 2.60
C TYR A 292 8.01 21.90 2.06
N LEU A 293 8.85 21.69 1.06
CA LEU A 293 9.32 22.69 0.11
C LEU A 293 8.41 22.53 -1.12
N GLY A 294 7.85 23.58 -1.72
CA GLY A 294 6.95 23.43 -2.88
C GLY A 294 5.67 24.28 -2.87
N GLN A 295 4.88 24.19 -3.95
CA GLN A 295 3.60 24.89 -4.05
C GLN A 295 2.47 24.15 -3.33
N THR A 296 1.97 24.72 -2.23
CA THR A 296 0.80 24.12 -1.57
C THR A 296 -0.47 24.26 -2.43
N SER A 297 -1.01 23.14 -2.91
CA SER A 297 -2.35 23.08 -3.51
C SER A 297 -3.44 23.16 -2.42
N SER A 298 -4.69 23.44 -2.81
CA SER A 298 -5.83 23.31 -1.89
C SER A 298 -6.00 21.87 -1.41
N THR A 299 -5.73 20.89 -2.29
CA THR A 299 -5.78 19.46 -1.96
C THR A 299 -4.80 19.14 -0.83
N PHE A 300 -3.53 19.52 -0.99
CA PHE A 300 -2.50 19.33 0.04
C PHE A 300 -2.92 19.94 1.39
N ARG A 301 -3.33 21.21 1.42
CA ARG A 301 -3.70 21.89 2.68
C ARG A 301 -4.88 21.22 3.39
N ASN A 302 -5.86 20.76 2.62
CA ASN A 302 -7.03 20.07 3.18
C ASN A 302 -6.64 18.69 3.74
N TRP A 303 -5.79 17.95 3.02
CA TRP A 303 -5.28 16.66 3.47
C TRP A 303 -4.41 16.79 4.72
N LYS A 304 -3.49 17.75 4.75
CA LYS A 304 -2.71 18.07 5.96
C LYS A 304 -3.62 18.35 7.16
N THR A 305 -4.64 19.19 6.97
CA THR A 305 -5.60 19.52 8.04
C THR A 305 -6.38 18.28 8.52
N TYR A 306 -6.76 17.39 7.60
CA TYR A 306 -7.46 16.15 7.94
C TYR A 306 -6.55 15.18 8.70
N LEU A 307 -5.31 14.99 8.26
CA LEU A 307 -4.30 14.14 8.91
C LEU A 307 -3.92 14.67 10.30
N GLU A 308 -3.74 15.99 10.48
CA GLU A 308 -3.50 16.60 11.79
C GLU A 308 -4.73 16.56 12.72
N GLY A 309 -5.90 16.21 12.18
CA GLY A 309 -7.17 16.16 12.87
C GLY A 309 -7.73 14.74 12.99
N THR A 310 -8.93 14.53 12.45
CA THR A 310 -9.68 13.28 12.60
C THR A 310 -9.11 12.11 11.81
N GLY A 311 -8.31 12.37 10.77
CA GLY A 311 -7.70 11.37 9.91
C GLY A 311 -6.59 10.58 10.61
N ASN A 312 -5.84 11.19 11.53
CA ASN A 312 -4.66 10.56 12.17
C ASN A 312 -4.95 9.15 12.69
N ASN A 313 -6.02 9.00 13.48
CA ASN A 313 -6.34 7.74 14.13
C ASN A 313 -7.02 6.72 13.19
N LYS A 314 -7.50 7.17 12.04
CA LYS A 314 -8.17 6.30 11.04
C LYS A 314 -7.22 5.76 9.99
N LEU A 315 -6.18 6.53 9.69
CA LEU A 315 -5.21 6.24 8.64
C LEU A 315 -3.89 5.73 9.18
N ASN A 316 -3.56 5.98 10.46
CA ASN A 316 -2.29 5.59 11.07
C ASN A 316 -1.09 6.00 10.19
N PRO A 317 -0.94 7.31 9.89
CA PRO A 317 -0.01 7.79 8.89
C PRO A 317 1.46 7.62 9.32
N VAL A 318 2.29 7.17 8.39
CA VAL A 318 3.75 7.07 8.49
C VAL A 318 4.37 7.76 7.29
N ILE A 319 5.51 8.42 7.53
CA ILE A 319 6.30 9.05 6.48
C ILE A 319 7.08 7.97 5.75
N ALA A 320 7.03 7.97 4.42
CA ALA A 320 7.84 7.12 3.57
C ALA A 320 9.34 7.36 3.83
N VAL A 321 10.12 6.28 3.89
CA VAL A 321 11.56 6.35 4.09
C VAL A 321 12.24 5.37 3.14
N GLU A 322 13.22 5.87 2.40
CA GLU A 322 14.03 5.07 1.48
C GLU A 322 14.73 3.90 2.18
N GLY A 323 14.83 2.75 1.49
CA GLY A 323 15.60 1.59 1.95
C GLY A 323 15.11 0.98 3.27
N THR A 324 13.80 1.04 3.54
CA THR A 324 13.20 0.50 4.77
C THR A 324 12.22 -0.65 4.51
N ASN A 325 12.10 -1.58 5.46
CA ASN A 325 11.11 -2.67 5.44
C ASN A 325 9.71 -2.20 5.86
N LEU A 326 9.27 -1.00 5.43
CA LEU A 326 7.98 -0.44 5.83
C LEU A 326 6.79 -1.27 5.32
N ILE A 327 6.97 -1.92 4.17
CA ILE A 327 5.92 -2.66 3.47
C ILE A 327 6.36 -4.10 3.32
N ASP A 328 5.54 -5.03 3.82
CA ASP A 328 5.72 -6.47 3.66
C ASP A 328 4.41 -7.08 3.19
N LEU A 329 4.39 -7.53 1.93
CA LEU A 329 3.22 -8.17 1.31
C LEU A 329 3.27 -9.70 1.41
N GLY A 330 4.24 -10.25 2.15
CA GLY A 330 4.36 -11.65 2.47
C GLY A 330 4.91 -12.53 1.34
N SER A 331 5.31 -13.75 1.71
CA SER A 331 5.76 -14.79 0.76
C SER A 331 6.88 -14.36 -0.22
N GLY A 332 7.73 -13.41 0.18
CA GLY A 332 8.87 -12.95 -0.63
C GLY A 332 8.56 -11.80 -1.58
N VAL A 333 7.38 -11.19 -1.50
CA VAL A 333 7.09 -9.92 -2.18
C VAL A 333 7.65 -8.77 -1.36
N THR A 334 8.59 -8.01 -1.93
CA THR A 334 9.17 -6.81 -1.32
C THR A 334 8.69 -5.56 -2.06
N VAL A 335 8.57 -4.47 -1.32
CA VAL A 335 8.25 -3.15 -1.88
C VAL A 335 9.24 -2.15 -1.30
N ASP A 336 10.19 -1.74 -2.12
CA ASP A 336 11.23 -0.80 -1.75
C ASP A 336 10.83 0.62 -2.17
N ILE A 337 10.89 1.56 -1.23
CA ILE A 337 10.76 2.98 -1.51
C ILE A 337 12.12 3.47 -2.03
N ILE A 338 12.15 3.91 -3.28
CA ILE A 338 13.37 4.35 -3.97
C ILE A 338 13.53 5.87 -3.91
N THR A 339 12.42 6.61 -3.95
CA THR A 339 12.43 8.07 -3.88
C THR A 339 11.23 8.57 -3.09
N CYS A 340 11.45 9.65 -2.34
CA CYS A 340 10.39 10.37 -1.65
C CYS A 340 10.84 11.80 -1.35
N ASP A 341 9.89 12.75 -1.30
CA ASP A 341 10.20 14.15 -0.99
C ASP A 341 11.26 14.78 -1.93
N GLY A 342 11.30 14.32 -3.20
CA GLY A 342 12.26 14.80 -4.19
C GLY A 342 13.71 14.45 -3.83
N ASN A 343 13.90 13.61 -2.81
CA ASN A 343 15.14 12.91 -2.56
C ASN A 343 15.06 11.59 -3.33
N GLY A 344 15.93 11.39 -4.31
CA GLY A 344 16.36 10.04 -4.66
C GLY A 344 17.51 9.63 -3.75
N ALA A 345 17.85 8.35 -3.67
CA ALA A 345 18.91 7.88 -2.76
C ALA A 345 20.32 8.45 -3.02
N ILE A 346 20.49 9.29 -4.05
CA ILE A 346 21.77 9.87 -4.46
C ILE A 346 21.81 11.41 -4.30
N LEU A 347 20.67 12.12 -4.20
CA LEU A 347 20.66 13.58 -4.02
C LEU A 347 19.53 14.02 -3.09
N GLN A 348 19.91 14.69 -2.00
CA GLN A 348 18.95 15.41 -1.19
C GLN A 348 18.40 16.58 -2.04
N GLY A 349 17.13 16.51 -2.42
CA GLY A 349 16.41 17.58 -3.12
C GLY A 349 16.20 18.79 -2.20
N ASP A 350 17.26 19.52 -1.87
CA ASP A 350 17.13 20.84 -1.25
C ASP A 350 16.90 21.91 -2.32
N PHE A 351 15.66 21.95 -2.81
CA PHE A 351 15.18 22.95 -3.74
C PHE A 351 14.86 24.30 -3.08
N SER A 352 15.22 24.51 -1.80
CA SER A 352 14.91 25.76 -1.09
C SER A 352 15.59 26.99 -1.69
N ASN A 353 16.61 26.79 -2.53
CA ASN A 353 17.35 27.84 -3.22
C ASN A 353 16.78 28.19 -4.60
N ASP A 354 15.77 27.47 -5.08
CA ASP A 354 15.20 27.69 -6.40
C ASP A 354 14.45 29.02 -6.49
N ALA A 355 14.47 29.60 -7.69
CA ALA A 355 13.75 30.84 -7.97
C ALA A 355 12.23 30.65 -7.89
N TYR A 356 11.75 29.44 -8.15
CA TYR A 356 10.36 29.02 -8.06
C TYR A 356 10.26 27.77 -7.19
N PRO A 357 9.17 27.61 -6.42
CA PRO A 357 8.91 26.37 -5.70
C PRO A 357 8.84 25.17 -6.66
N PRO A 358 9.29 23.98 -6.25
CA PRO A 358 9.15 22.76 -7.06
C PRO A 358 7.70 22.33 -7.26
N SER A 359 7.51 21.51 -8.29
CA SER A 359 6.28 20.80 -8.61
C SER A 359 5.90 19.85 -7.48
N GLU A 360 4.60 19.59 -7.26
CA GLU A 360 4.21 18.52 -6.32
C GLU A 360 4.59 17.14 -6.87
N ASN A 361 4.69 17.01 -8.20
CA ASN A 361 5.04 15.77 -8.89
C ASN A 361 6.48 15.32 -8.60
N ASP A 362 7.43 16.26 -8.53
CA ASP A 362 8.81 16.05 -8.07
C ASP A 362 8.87 15.32 -6.71
N TYR A 363 7.84 15.47 -5.88
CA TYR A 363 7.76 14.89 -4.54
C TYR A 363 7.09 13.51 -4.48
N SER A 364 6.73 12.94 -5.62
CA SER A 364 6.13 11.61 -5.71
C SER A 364 7.00 10.57 -5.00
N ILE A 365 6.36 9.71 -4.20
CA ILE A 365 6.99 8.49 -3.73
C ILE A 365 7.06 7.51 -4.90
N GLY A 366 8.27 7.13 -5.28
CA GLY A 366 8.52 6.07 -6.26
C GLY A 366 8.93 4.78 -5.56
N LEU A 367 8.35 3.67 -6.01
CA LEU A 367 8.60 2.35 -5.44
C LEU A 367 8.94 1.31 -6.50
N LYS A 368 9.78 0.35 -6.11
CA LYS A 368 10.05 -0.87 -6.85
C LYS A 368 9.43 -2.05 -6.09
N LEU A 369 8.51 -2.76 -6.72
CA LEU A 369 7.97 -4.01 -6.21
C LEU A 369 8.76 -5.17 -6.82
N SER A 370 9.15 -6.14 -6.01
CA SER A 370 9.90 -7.32 -6.45
C SER A 370 9.29 -8.62 -5.92
N TYR A 371 9.26 -9.65 -6.75
CA TYR A 371 8.90 -11.02 -6.37
C TYR A 371 9.61 -12.03 -7.26
N GLY A 372 10.56 -12.79 -6.69
CA GLY A 372 11.38 -13.69 -7.50
C GLY A 372 12.28 -12.88 -8.44
N ASP A 373 12.16 -13.11 -9.75
CA ASP A 373 12.81 -12.33 -10.80
C ASP A 373 11.90 -11.20 -11.32
N PHE A 374 10.62 -11.17 -10.93
CA PHE A 374 9.64 -10.17 -11.37
C PHE A 374 9.81 -8.84 -10.63
N ASP A 375 9.90 -7.76 -11.39
CA ASP A 375 10.05 -6.39 -10.91
C ASP A 375 9.04 -5.43 -11.57
N GLU A 376 8.46 -4.53 -10.78
CA GLU A 376 7.58 -3.46 -11.28
C GLU A 376 7.95 -2.10 -10.67
N TRP A 377 8.05 -1.07 -11.53
CA TRP A 377 8.21 0.32 -11.12
C TRP A 377 6.89 1.09 -11.09
N ILE A 378 6.61 1.75 -9.97
CA ILE A 378 5.50 2.70 -9.81
C ILE A 378 6.05 4.03 -9.27
N GLY A 379 6.14 5.04 -10.14
CA GLY A 379 6.67 6.35 -9.80
C GLY A 379 5.63 7.44 -9.52
N GLY A 380 4.33 7.15 -9.61
CA GLY A 380 3.30 8.19 -9.59
C GLY A 380 3.53 9.19 -10.73
N ASP A 381 3.70 10.47 -10.40
CA ASP A 381 3.85 11.55 -11.39
C ASP A 381 5.27 12.09 -11.49
N LEU A 382 6.30 11.32 -11.09
CA LEU A 382 7.69 11.79 -11.11
C LEU A 382 8.06 12.50 -12.42
N ASP A 383 8.64 13.68 -12.26
CA ASP A 383 9.10 14.51 -13.37
C ASP A 383 10.48 14.05 -13.83
N GLY A 384 10.70 14.13 -15.15
CA GLY A 384 11.89 13.67 -15.86
C GLY A 384 12.57 14.76 -16.66
N GLU A 385 12.27 16.03 -16.39
CA GLU A 385 12.93 17.16 -17.04
C GLU A 385 13.08 18.38 -16.14
N PHE A 386 14.09 19.20 -16.44
CA PHE A 386 14.22 20.53 -15.85
C PHE A 386 13.53 21.58 -16.72
N CYS A 387 12.37 22.08 -16.27
CA CYS A 387 11.73 23.23 -16.89
C CYS A 387 11.01 24.11 -15.86
N THR A 388 10.52 25.27 -16.30
CA THR A 388 9.73 26.17 -15.45
C THR A 388 8.34 26.32 -16.03
N SER A 389 7.34 26.01 -15.22
CA SER A 389 5.94 26.16 -15.58
C SER A 389 5.54 27.63 -15.76
N ASN A 390 4.61 27.88 -16.69
CA ASN A 390 3.94 29.17 -16.81
C ASN A 390 3.14 29.56 -15.54
N TYR A 391 2.91 28.60 -14.64
CA TYR A 391 2.21 28.79 -13.37
C TYR A 391 3.17 29.08 -12.19
N GLY A 392 4.47 29.23 -12.44
CA GLY A 392 5.44 29.70 -11.45
C GLY A 392 5.94 28.63 -10.48
N TYR A 393 6.10 27.40 -10.96
CA TYR A 393 6.82 26.32 -10.29
C TYR A 393 7.86 25.70 -11.22
N SER A 394 8.87 25.05 -10.65
CA SER A 394 9.92 24.32 -11.40
C SER A 394 9.60 22.83 -11.46
N TYR A 395 9.96 22.20 -12.56
CA TYR A 395 10.07 20.74 -12.70
C TYR A 395 11.54 20.35 -12.55
N HIS A 396 11.81 19.19 -11.96
CA HIS A 396 13.15 18.63 -11.84
C HIS A 396 13.22 17.25 -12.49
N ASP A 397 14.39 16.90 -13.01
CA ASP A 397 14.61 15.56 -13.54
C ASP A 397 14.92 14.59 -12.39
N ILE A 398 13.88 14.14 -11.70
CA ILE A 398 13.98 13.16 -10.62
C ILE A 398 14.20 11.78 -11.20
N GLU A 399 13.57 11.47 -12.33
CA GLU A 399 13.73 10.20 -13.05
C GLU A 399 15.19 9.85 -13.32
N LEU A 400 16.00 10.80 -13.82
CA LEU A 400 17.43 10.58 -14.01
C LEU A 400 18.12 10.23 -12.69
N SER A 401 17.81 10.95 -11.60
CA SER A 401 18.47 10.73 -10.30
C SER A 401 18.23 9.35 -9.68
N VAL A 402 17.11 8.70 -10.04
CA VAL A 402 16.71 7.39 -9.48
C VAL A 402 16.96 6.24 -10.45
N ALA A 403 17.15 6.52 -11.75
CA ALA A 403 17.26 5.52 -12.82
C ALA A 403 18.19 4.35 -12.47
N LYS A 404 19.39 4.66 -11.96
CA LYS A 404 20.40 3.67 -11.53
C LYS A 404 19.87 2.71 -10.48
N GLU A 405 19.15 3.23 -9.48
CA GLU A 405 18.71 2.44 -8.34
C GLU A 405 17.49 1.59 -8.66
N VAL A 406 16.60 2.11 -9.50
CA VAL A 406 15.50 1.31 -10.04
C VAL A 406 16.05 0.17 -10.90
N GLY A 407 16.97 0.51 -11.80
CA GLY A 407 17.55 -0.43 -12.76
C GLY A 407 16.48 -1.03 -13.67
N ASP A 408 16.77 -2.22 -14.18
CA ASP A 408 15.86 -3.03 -14.98
C ASP A 408 14.57 -3.41 -14.21
N VAL A 409 13.43 -3.39 -14.89
CA VAL A 409 12.12 -3.83 -14.38
C VAL A 409 11.31 -4.49 -15.49
N ASP A 410 10.42 -5.43 -15.15
CA ASP A 410 9.58 -6.08 -16.17
C ASP A 410 8.35 -5.25 -16.55
N VAL A 411 7.83 -4.51 -15.57
CA VAL A 411 6.64 -3.68 -15.74
C VAL A 411 6.92 -2.25 -15.31
N TYR A 412 6.58 -1.31 -16.19
CA TYR A 412 6.62 0.12 -15.90
C TYR A 412 5.20 0.69 -15.88
N LEU A 413 4.71 1.13 -14.71
CA LEU A 413 3.56 2.04 -14.65
C LEU A 413 4.05 3.44 -15.08
N VAL A 414 3.70 3.82 -16.30
CA VAL A 414 4.20 5.04 -16.97
C VAL A 414 3.88 6.27 -16.12
N ASN A 415 4.94 7.00 -15.76
CA ASN A 415 4.85 8.14 -14.86
C ASN A 415 3.93 9.21 -15.47
N HIS A 416 3.19 9.90 -14.58
CA HIS A 416 2.43 11.10 -14.93
C HIS A 416 1.47 10.89 -16.11
N HIS A 417 0.89 9.68 -16.17
CA HIS A 417 -0.09 9.28 -17.20
C HIS A 417 0.43 9.37 -18.64
N GLY A 418 1.76 9.44 -18.83
CA GLY A 418 2.41 9.69 -20.11
C GLY A 418 2.52 11.16 -20.49
N SER A 419 2.72 12.05 -19.51
CA SER A 419 3.07 13.46 -19.69
C SER A 419 4.42 13.64 -20.42
N ASP A 420 4.57 14.71 -21.21
CA ASP A 420 5.83 15.07 -21.87
C ASP A 420 6.85 15.74 -20.91
N HIS A 421 6.50 15.83 -19.63
CA HIS A 421 7.39 16.22 -18.54
C HIS A 421 8.02 15.01 -17.81
N SER A 422 7.65 13.79 -18.19
CA SER A 422 8.05 12.53 -17.55
C SER A 422 8.43 11.48 -18.59
N SER A 423 8.86 10.31 -18.12
CA SER A 423 9.31 9.16 -18.91
C SER A 423 10.41 9.55 -19.89
N ASN A 424 11.45 10.22 -19.41
CA ASN A 424 12.58 10.60 -20.26
C ASN A 424 13.30 9.37 -20.82
N ALA A 425 13.99 9.54 -21.96
CA ALA A 425 14.59 8.42 -22.69
C ALA A 425 15.65 7.67 -21.88
N THR A 426 16.47 8.36 -21.07
CA THR A 426 17.48 7.69 -20.24
C THR A 426 16.82 6.80 -19.22
N PHE A 427 15.80 7.32 -18.52
CA PHE A 427 15.07 6.56 -17.52
C PHE A 427 14.38 5.33 -18.12
N VAL A 428 13.57 5.49 -19.17
CA VAL A 428 12.84 4.37 -19.78
C VAL A 428 13.78 3.30 -20.34
N ASN A 429 14.90 3.70 -20.95
CA ASN A 429 15.87 2.74 -21.47
C ASN A 429 16.74 2.10 -20.36
N GLN A 430 16.89 2.74 -19.20
CA GLN A 430 17.50 2.13 -18.02
C GLN A 430 16.55 1.09 -17.41
N LEU A 431 15.24 1.37 -17.40
CA LEU A 431 14.20 0.43 -16.97
C LEU A 431 14.08 -0.80 -17.89
N ASP A 432 14.22 -0.62 -19.21
CA ASP A 432 14.08 -1.67 -20.25
C ASP A 432 12.85 -2.59 -20.09
N PRO A 433 11.63 -2.03 -19.89
CA PRO A 433 10.48 -2.85 -19.52
C PRO A 433 9.96 -3.74 -20.66
N GLU A 434 9.59 -4.98 -20.36
CA GLU A 434 8.80 -5.79 -21.29
C GLU A 434 7.38 -5.23 -21.47
N VAL A 435 6.81 -4.65 -20.42
CA VAL A 435 5.44 -4.11 -20.43
C VAL A 435 5.40 -2.70 -19.85
N SER A 436 4.79 -1.76 -20.58
CA SER A 436 4.42 -0.45 -20.04
C SER A 436 2.91 -0.34 -19.86
N VAL A 437 2.47 0.12 -18.69
CA VAL A 437 1.07 0.39 -18.38
C VAL A 437 0.84 1.89 -18.28
N VAL A 438 -0.09 2.42 -19.07
CA VAL A 438 -0.49 3.82 -19.04
C VAL A 438 -1.85 3.94 -18.36
N SER A 439 -1.86 4.46 -17.14
CA SER A 439 -3.10 4.80 -16.44
C SER A 439 -3.55 6.21 -16.85
N VAL A 440 -4.59 6.29 -17.68
CA VAL A 440 -5.07 7.52 -18.32
C VAL A 440 -6.58 7.41 -18.62
N GLY A 441 -7.25 8.57 -18.70
CA GLY A 441 -8.68 8.64 -19.01
C GLY A 441 -9.00 9.33 -20.35
N ASP A 442 -10.04 8.90 -21.05
CA ASP A 442 -10.52 9.48 -22.33
C ASP A 442 -11.02 10.92 -22.19
N SER A 443 -11.40 11.32 -20.97
CA SER A 443 -11.87 12.67 -20.65
C SER A 443 -10.77 13.58 -20.09
N ASN A 444 -9.51 13.16 -20.13
CA ASN A 444 -8.40 14.00 -19.67
C ASN A 444 -8.25 15.24 -20.57
N THR A 445 -7.96 16.39 -19.96
CA THR A 445 -7.79 17.67 -20.67
C THR A 445 -6.33 18.07 -20.83
N TYR A 446 -5.40 17.22 -20.36
CA TYR A 446 -3.96 17.48 -20.37
C TYR A 446 -3.33 17.07 -21.72
N GLY A 447 -4.03 16.25 -22.51
CA GLY A 447 -3.51 15.71 -23.77
C GLY A 447 -2.62 14.49 -23.54
N HIS A 448 -2.89 13.74 -22.46
CA HIS A 448 -2.16 12.52 -22.10
C HIS A 448 -2.85 11.29 -22.72
N PRO A 449 -2.10 10.24 -23.10
CA PRO A 449 -0.64 10.22 -23.12
C PRO A 449 -0.12 11.07 -24.29
N ARG A 450 1.07 11.64 -24.15
CA ARG A 450 1.71 12.48 -25.17
C ARG A 450 2.39 11.62 -26.22
N GLN A 451 2.43 12.10 -27.46
CA GLN A 451 2.98 11.31 -28.58
C GLN A 451 4.45 10.92 -28.37
N CYS A 452 5.28 11.82 -27.82
CA CYS A 452 6.69 11.53 -27.58
C CYS A 452 6.91 10.38 -26.58
N VAL A 453 6.08 10.31 -25.53
CA VAL A 453 6.13 9.22 -24.55
C VAL A 453 5.66 7.92 -25.21
N MET A 454 4.52 7.95 -25.92
CA MET A 454 4.01 6.76 -26.61
C MET A 454 5.02 6.22 -27.63
N ASP A 455 5.67 7.08 -28.42
CA ASP A 455 6.68 6.68 -29.40
C ASP A 455 7.87 5.97 -28.74
N LEU A 456 8.28 6.44 -27.55
CA LEU A 456 9.36 5.85 -26.76
C LEU A 456 8.97 4.48 -26.21
N ILE A 457 7.86 4.38 -25.46
CA ILE A 457 7.47 3.13 -24.80
C ILE A 457 7.02 2.05 -25.78
N LEU A 458 6.44 2.41 -26.94
CA LEU A 458 6.09 1.46 -28.00
C LEU A 458 7.32 0.91 -28.74
N ALA A 459 8.47 1.59 -28.62
CA ALA A 459 9.72 1.10 -29.18
C ALA A 459 10.43 0.09 -28.27
N THR A 460 10.14 0.11 -26.97
CA THR A 460 10.79 -0.71 -25.95
C THR A 460 9.92 -1.85 -25.42
N SER A 461 8.60 -1.67 -25.35
CA SER A 461 7.70 -2.54 -24.58
C SER A 461 6.37 -2.83 -25.27
N ASP A 462 5.66 -3.87 -24.81
CA ASP A 462 4.24 -4.02 -25.06
C ASP A 462 3.46 -3.02 -24.19
N VAL A 463 2.51 -2.27 -24.79
CA VAL A 463 1.83 -1.18 -24.08
C VAL A 463 0.37 -1.51 -23.80
N TYR A 464 -0.03 -1.39 -22.54
CA TYR A 464 -1.43 -1.47 -22.10
C TYR A 464 -1.89 -0.12 -21.57
N LEU A 465 -3.12 0.26 -21.88
CA LEU A 465 -3.71 1.50 -21.39
C LEU A 465 -5.03 1.22 -20.68
N THR A 466 -5.33 1.96 -19.61
CA THR A 466 -6.60 1.85 -18.91
C THR A 466 -7.75 2.36 -19.78
N GLU A 467 -7.57 3.54 -20.36
CA GLU A 467 -8.40 4.10 -21.43
C GLU A 467 -7.52 4.54 -22.60
N ARG A 468 -8.10 5.09 -23.67
CA ARG A 468 -7.33 5.54 -24.82
C ARG A 468 -6.55 6.83 -24.53
N GLY A 469 -7.09 7.71 -23.69
CA GLY A 469 -6.53 9.04 -23.45
C GLY A 469 -6.78 10.00 -24.61
N ASP A 470 -5.81 10.85 -24.94
CA ASP A 470 -5.92 11.86 -26.01
C ASP A 470 -6.16 11.19 -27.36
N ILE A 471 -7.29 11.54 -27.97
CA ILE A 471 -7.71 11.05 -29.29
C ILE A 471 -6.72 11.38 -30.41
N ASN A 472 -5.88 12.40 -30.24
CA ASN A 472 -4.89 12.82 -31.21
C ASN A 472 -3.58 12.04 -31.10
N THR A 473 -3.33 11.36 -29.99
CA THR A 473 -2.15 10.52 -29.81
C THR A 473 -2.34 9.20 -30.55
N ASN A 474 -1.36 8.85 -31.38
CA ASN A 474 -1.26 7.55 -32.02
C ASN A 474 -0.70 6.54 -31.02
N ILE A 475 -1.57 5.62 -30.58
CA ILE A 475 -1.20 4.57 -29.61
C ILE A 475 -0.57 3.33 -30.26
N GLY A 476 -0.37 3.31 -31.59
CA GLY A 476 0.27 2.21 -32.29
C GLY A 476 -0.41 0.85 -32.04
N ASN A 477 0.38 -0.11 -31.53
CA ASN A 477 -0.11 -1.44 -31.14
C ASN A 477 -0.60 -1.51 -29.68
N GLY A 478 -0.67 -0.37 -28.98
CA GLY A 478 -1.12 -0.30 -27.59
C GLY A 478 -2.55 -0.83 -27.40
N ILE A 479 -2.78 -1.49 -26.27
CA ILE A 479 -4.00 -2.24 -25.98
C ILE A 479 -4.81 -1.51 -24.90
N VAL A 480 -5.93 -0.90 -25.29
CA VAL A 480 -6.89 -0.32 -24.34
C VAL A 480 -7.69 -1.44 -23.68
N SER A 481 -7.51 -1.64 -22.38
CA SER A 481 -7.99 -2.83 -21.68
C SER A 481 -8.98 -2.58 -20.54
N GLY A 482 -9.21 -1.33 -20.14
CA GLY A 482 -9.85 -1.06 -18.85
C GLY A 482 -8.87 -1.40 -17.73
N ASN A 483 -9.29 -2.20 -16.75
CA ASN A 483 -8.34 -2.64 -15.72
C ASN A 483 -7.21 -3.45 -16.36
N VAL A 484 -5.97 -3.15 -15.96
CA VAL A 484 -4.79 -3.95 -16.33
C VAL A 484 -4.41 -4.78 -15.11
N VAL A 485 -4.53 -6.10 -15.23
CA VAL A 485 -4.28 -7.03 -14.13
C VAL A 485 -3.08 -7.90 -14.46
N ILE A 486 -2.08 -7.80 -13.60
CA ILE A 486 -0.85 -8.59 -13.63
C ILE A 486 -0.97 -9.70 -12.58
N LYS A 487 -0.57 -10.92 -12.93
CA LYS A 487 -0.59 -12.06 -12.00
C LYS A 487 0.66 -12.90 -12.15
N THR A 488 1.24 -13.32 -11.04
CA THR A 488 2.30 -14.34 -10.99
C THR A 488 2.20 -15.16 -9.70
N SER A 489 2.55 -16.44 -9.79
CA SER A 489 2.59 -17.36 -8.65
C SER A 489 4.00 -17.77 -8.24
N ASP A 490 5.00 -17.44 -9.07
CA ASP A 490 6.38 -17.89 -8.92
C ASP A 490 7.39 -16.75 -9.05
N GLY A 491 6.95 -15.56 -9.45
CA GLY A 491 7.85 -14.43 -9.66
C GLY A 491 8.73 -14.58 -10.90
N ILE A 492 8.39 -15.47 -11.83
CA ILE A 492 9.15 -15.70 -13.07
C ILE A 492 8.21 -15.66 -14.26
N ASN A 493 7.12 -16.43 -14.22
CA ASN A 493 6.12 -16.39 -15.26
C ASN A 493 4.99 -15.48 -14.78
N TYR A 494 4.65 -14.48 -15.57
CA TYR A 494 3.56 -13.57 -15.24
C TYR A 494 2.61 -13.39 -16.43
N THR A 495 1.40 -12.95 -16.13
CA THR A 495 0.43 -12.60 -17.15
C THR A 495 -0.04 -11.18 -17.01
N VAL A 496 -0.21 -10.46 -18.11
CA VAL A 496 -0.91 -9.17 -18.17
C VAL A 496 -2.21 -9.37 -18.94
N ASN A 497 -3.35 -9.26 -18.25
CA ASN A 497 -4.67 -9.54 -18.83
C ASN A 497 -4.76 -10.86 -19.62
N ASN A 498 -4.10 -11.92 -19.09
CA ASN A 498 -3.96 -13.27 -19.65
C ASN A 498 -2.95 -13.45 -20.80
N ASN A 499 -2.26 -12.39 -21.24
CA ASN A 499 -1.11 -12.52 -22.14
C ASN A 499 0.11 -12.92 -21.30
N ASN A 500 0.87 -13.93 -21.75
CA ASN A 500 1.97 -14.49 -20.96
C ASN A 500 3.28 -13.77 -21.28
N TYR A 501 4.02 -13.50 -20.22
CA TYR A 501 5.36 -12.93 -20.23
C TYR A 501 6.25 -13.75 -19.30
N VAL A 502 7.56 -13.55 -19.41
CA VAL A 502 8.57 -14.15 -18.54
C VAL A 502 9.41 -13.00 -18.04
N ALA A 503 9.54 -12.91 -16.72
CA ALA A 503 10.38 -11.91 -16.09
C ALA A 503 11.83 -12.11 -16.53
N THR A 504 12.51 -11.03 -16.89
CA THR A 504 13.90 -11.06 -17.29
C THR A 504 14.73 -10.12 -16.44
N ASN A 505 16.02 -10.43 -16.35
CA ASN A 505 17.01 -9.61 -15.68
C ASN A 505 18.25 -9.65 -16.58
N PRO A 506 18.23 -8.94 -17.72
CA PRO A 506 19.26 -9.03 -18.73
C PRO A 506 20.60 -8.58 -18.14
N ASN A 507 21.67 -9.33 -18.45
CA ASN A 507 23.02 -8.92 -18.10
C ASN A 507 23.45 -7.75 -18.99
N ARG A 508 23.24 -6.53 -18.52
CA ARG A 508 23.67 -5.29 -19.16
C ARG A 508 25.00 -4.83 -18.59
N VAL A 509 25.77 -4.09 -19.38
CA VAL A 509 27.15 -3.69 -19.05
C VAL A 509 27.17 -2.22 -18.65
N ASP A 510 27.72 -1.95 -17.48
CA ASP A 510 28.14 -0.63 -17.01
C ASP A 510 29.69 -0.60 -17.12
N SER A 511 30.22 0.21 -18.04
CA SER A 511 31.65 0.20 -18.38
C SER A 511 32.53 0.97 -17.42
N ASP A 512 32.00 2.01 -16.80
CA ASP A 512 32.76 2.95 -15.98
C ASP A 512 32.42 2.85 -14.47
N GLY A 513 31.36 2.11 -14.13
CA GLY A 513 30.90 1.81 -12.79
C GLY A 513 30.00 2.90 -12.20
N ASP A 514 29.52 3.84 -13.01
CA ASP A 514 28.67 4.95 -12.56
C ASP A 514 27.22 4.50 -12.27
N GLY A 515 26.84 3.30 -12.72
CA GLY A 515 25.55 2.64 -12.51
C GLY A 515 24.54 2.79 -13.64
N TYR A 516 24.90 3.40 -14.77
CA TYR A 516 24.12 3.37 -15.99
C TYR A 516 24.62 2.29 -16.94
N TYR A 517 23.73 1.77 -17.77
CA TYR A 517 24.16 0.84 -18.81
C TYR A 517 24.78 1.61 -19.99
N ASN A 518 25.80 1.04 -20.63
CA ASN A 518 26.56 1.68 -21.71
C ASN A 518 25.72 2.35 -22.80
N GLU A 519 24.61 1.72 -23.17
CA GLU A 519 23.70 2.20 -24.21
C GLU A 519 22.87 3.43 -23.81
N VAL A 520 22.84 3.78 -22.52
CA VAL A 520 22.03 4.86 -21.92
C VAL A 520 22.83 5.79 -20.99
N ASP A 521 24.11 5.51 -20.80
CA ASP A 521 25.00 6.25 -19.93
C ASP A 521 25.14 7.71 -20.43
N PRO A 522 24.79 8.70 -19.59
CA PRO A 522 24.83 10.12 -19.96
C PRO A 522 26.25 10.68 -20.16
N ASP A 523 27.28 10.02 -19.63
CA ASP A 523 28.68 10.44 -19.65
C ASP A 523 29.53 9.75 -20.75
N ASP A 524 29.04 8.63 -21.34
CA ASP A 524 29.80 7.75 -22.25
C ASP A 524 29.80 8.12 -23.76
N GLY A 525 29.23 9.27 -24.13
CA GLY A 525 29.70 10.05 -25.28
C GLY A 525 29.52 9.49 -26.70
N ASP A 526 28.58 8.57 -26.98
CA ASP A 526 28.08 8.42 -28.36
C ASP A 526 27.14 9.58 -28.70
N ASN A 527 27.70 10.63 -29.31
CA ASN A 527 26.95 11.80 -29.76
C ASN A 527 25.86 11.47 -30.80
N THR A 528 25.76 10.23 -31.30
CA THR A 528 24.71 9.77 -32.20
C THR A 528 23.53 9.10 -31.49
N ILE A 529 23.65 8.84 -30.19
CA ILE A 529 22.58 8.42 -29.28
C ILE A 529 22.74 9.20 -27.97
N MET A 530 22.85 10.53 -28.05
CA MET A 530 22.59 11.32 -26.84
C MET A 530 21.09 11.22 -26.56
N PRO A 531 20.63 10.71 -25.39
CA PRO A 531 19.32 11.08 -24.91
C PRO A 531 19.30 12.61 -24.92
N HIS A 532 18.35 13.15 -25.66
CA HIS A 532 18.34 14.56 -26.04
C HIS A 532 18.52 15.43 -24.79
N PRO A 533 19.32 16.52 -24.78
CA PRO A 533 19.47 17.42 -23.61
C PRO A 533 18.20 18.17 -23.21
N LYS A 534 17.05 17.75 -23.75
CA LYS A 534 15.70 18.20 -23.51
C LYS A 534 14.81 16.98 -23.74
N GLY A 535 14.48 16.27 -22.67
CA GLY A 535 13.46 15.20 -22.63
C GLY A 535 12.03 15.70 -22.86
N GLY A 536 11.83 16.87 -23.48
CA GLY A 536 10.53 17.45 -23.75
C GLY A 536 10.61 18.72 -24.61
N LEU A 537 9.51 18.98 -25.31
CA LEU A 537 9.15 20.15 -26.14
C LEU A 537 9.56 20.13 -27.63
N ASP A 538 8.62 19.67 -28.47
CA ASP A 538 8.31 20.37 -29.72
C ASP A 538 7.75 21.76 -29.36
N PRO A 539 8.43 22.87 -29.71
CA PRO A 539 7.92 24.22 -29.47
C PRO A 539 6.62 24.54 -30.23
N LEU A 540 6.10 23.65 -31.07
CA LEU A 540 4.82 23.78 -31.78
C LEU A 540 3.61 23.24 -31.01
N TYR A 541 3.80 22.56 -29.88
CA TYR A 541 2.71 22.06 -29.03
C TYR A 541 2.68 22.76 -27.66
N GLN A 542 2.25 24.01 -27.65
CA GLN A 542 1.73 24.68 -26.45
C GLN A 542 0.29 25.15 -26.71
N PRO A 543 -0.73 24.76 -25.90
CA PRO A 543 -1.95 25.55 -25.78
C PRO A 543 -1.72 26.87 -25.03
#